data_AF-A0A444YPC9-F1
#
_entry.id   AF-A0A444YPC9-F1
#
_cell.length_a   1.000
_cell.length_b   1.000
_cell.length_c   1.000
_cell.angle_alpha   90.00
_cell.angle_beta   90.00
_cell.angle_gamma   90.00
#
_symmetry.space_group_name_H-M   'P 1'
#
loop_
_entity.id
_entity.type
_entity.pdbx_description
1 polymer ?
#
loop_
_entity_poly.entity_id
_entity_poly.type
_entity_poly.pdbx_seq_one_letter_code
_entity_poly.pdbx_strand_id
1 'polypeptide(L)'
;MFRPTHMSPLLLLLFLSLATALTCSASPQIHIGFSASPQSQTAPFESLFTDPTGNFSLCFLRQNQNHLALAVIHVASLQPLWLANPTHLASWSHTTRLSFNGTLLLSDPKTNLLWSTATTGGDTLLLLNTSNLQILNKAKATPIWQSFDFPTNTLVQDQNFTTAMSLSSQNGLYSLRLGNDFMGLYANYPENDASSLGQLLYWKRTALEAKEVIKQGQGPIYARVNKEGYLGMYQTSAKPIDVQKFDSFQQTPTASSFLFVRLEPDGNLKGYYWNSNKSSWVLNYQAITETCELPLPCGSYGLCTPGGSGCSCLDNRTRFEPGVGCFGGSNGNLCSEKIGGDSYSVIRRTGVEPPHKELDGHVTTPSSAECEGLCERNCSCWGAMYNNVSGFCYIMDYPIGTMSGSGEEYKIGYFKVRKSESGKNRVGVRVGVVVGVMVGIVFIGAGVWMMRMRWRRKGVNGMLGEENGSSPGPYRNLGFDSFKSIEMSGQR
;
A
#
# COMPACT_ATOMS: atom_id res chain seq x y z
N MET A 1 -61.97 -51.45 12.83
CA MET A 1 -61.87 -50.30 13.76
C MET A 1 -60.87 -50.66 14.85
N PHE A 2 -59.59 -50.39 14.62
CA PHE A 2 -58.51 -50.69 15.59
C PHE A 2 -57.98 -49.38 16.15
N ARG A 3 -57.98 -49.26 17.49
CA ARG A 3 -57.42 -48.14 18.25
C ARG A 3 -55.90 -48.05 18.03
N PRO A 4 -55.32 -46.85 17.90
CA PRO A 4 -53.88 -46.68 18.00
C PRO A 4 -53.46 -46.63 19.48
N THR A 5 -52.47 -47.44 19.83
CA THR A 5 -51.79 -47.44 21.12
C THR A 5 -50.73 -46.34 21.14
N HIS A 6 -50.73 -45.55 22.23
CA HIS A 6 -49.70 -44.56 22.53
C HIS A 6 -48.35 -45.25 22.76
N MET A 7 -47.35 -44.93 21.92
CA MET A 7 -45.94 -45.21 22.23
C MET A 7 -45.36 -44.11 23.12
N SER A 8 -44.71 -44.53 24.19
CA SER A 8 -44.11 -43.72 25.25
C SER A 8 -42.85 -42.96 24.79
N PRO A 9 -42.64 -41.70 25.21
CA PRO A 9 -41.51 -40.85 24.79
C PRO A 9 -40.18 -41.18 25.47
N LEU A 10 -40.11 -42.25 26.29
CA LEU A 10 -38.93 -42.56 27.09
C LEU A 10 -37.72 -43.06 26.27
N LEU A 11 -37.90 -43.44 25.01
CA LEU A 11 -36.80 -43.96 24.17
C LEU A 11 -35.98 -42.89 23.46
N LEU A 12 -36.39 -41.61 23.51
CA LEU A 12 -35.65 -40.50 22.89
C LEU A 12 -34.54 -39.93 23.80
N LEU A 13 -34.48 -40.38 25.07
CA LEU A 13 -33.54 -39.87 26.07
C LEU A 13 -32.19 -40.61 26.10
N LEU A 14 -31.99 -41.67 25.30
CA LEU A 14 -30.76 -42.47 25.31
C LEU A 14 -29.71 -42.14 24.23
N PHE A 15 -30.01 -41.24 23.29
CA PHE A 15 -29.06 -40.86 22.21
C PHE A 15 -28.40 -39.48 22.39
N LEU A 16 -28.59 -38.81 23.54
CA LEU A 16 -27.94 -37.54 23.85
C LEU A 16 -26.76 -37.70 24.83
N SER A 17 -26.03 -38.82 24.73
CA SER A 17 -24.78 -39.00 25.45
C SER A 17 -23.59 -38.56 24.58
N LEU A 18 -22.81 -37.63 25.15
CA LEU A 18 -21.40 -37.36 24.84
C LEU A 18 -21.05 -36.88 23.43
N ALA A 19 -21.50 -35.67 23.09
CA ALA A 19 -20.67 -34.73 22.33
C ALA A 19 -20.23 -33.61 23.28
N THR A 20 -19.42 -33.94 24.28
CA THR A 20 -18.57 -32.92 24.91
C THR A 20 -17.53 -32.53 23.86
N ALA A 21 -17.86 -31.53 23.04
CA ALA A 21 -16.84 -30.80 22.33
C ALA A 21 -15.85 -30.32 23.40
N LEU A 22 -14.61 -30.81 23.35
CA LEU A 22 -13.50 -30.14 24.03
C LEU A 22 -13.43 -28.74 23.41
N THR A 23 -14.14 -27.79 24.02
CA THR A 23 -13.79 -26.40 23.87
C THR A 23 -12.47 -26.27 24.60
N CYS A 24 -11.37 -26.36 23.84
CA CYS A 24 -10.07 -25.94 24.34
C CYS A 24 -10.27 -24.51 24.83
N SER A 25 -10.33 -24.34 26.14
CA SER A 25 -10.44 -23.02 26.76
C SER A 25 -9.13 -22.34 26.41
N ALA A 26 -9.12 -21.52 25.36
CA ALA A 26 -7.95 -20.74 25.01
C ALA A 26 -7.61 -19.92 26.26
N SER A 27 -6.50 -20.27 26.90
CA SER A 27 -6.03 -19.52 28.07
C SER A 27 -5.86 -18.06 27.63
N PRO A 28 -6.41 -17.08 28.37
CA PRO A 28 -6.30 -15.66 28.00
C PRO A 28 -4.86 -15.13 28.14
N GLN A 29 -3.95 -15.99 28.60
CA GLN A 29 -2.57 -15.70 28.85
C GLN A 29 -1.67 -16.83 28.35
N ILE A 30 -0.49 -16.44 27.91
CA ILE A 30 0.60 -17.31 27.48
C ILE A 30 1.76 -17.14 28.47
N HIS A 31 2.36 -18.25 28.90
CA HIS A 31 3.53 -18.25 29.78
C HIS A 31 4.80 -18.60 29.01
N ILE A 32 5.95 -18.39 29.68
CA ILE A 32 7.28 -18.76 29.18
C ILE A 32 7.29 -20.19 28.63
N GLY A 33 7.96 -20.38 27.49
CA GLY A 33 8.12 -21.68 26.83
C GLY A 33 7.10 -21.91 25.71
N PHE A 34 6.18 -20.96 25.49
CA PHE A 34 5.23 -21.04 24.39
C PHE A 34 5.91 -20.94 23.02
N SER A 35 5.37 -21.71 22.09
CA SER A 35 5.80 -21.74 20.72
C SER A 35 4.65 -22.16 19.81
N ALA A 36 4.49 -21.48 18.68
CA ALA A 36 3.51 -21.81 17.66
C ALA A 36 4.06 -21.53 16.25
N SER A 37 3.57 -22.29 15.28
CA SER A 37 3.84 -22.11 13.85
C SER A 37 2.52 -22.21 13.11
N PRO A 38 2.32 -21.47 12.00
CA PRO A 38 1.08 -21.54 11.25
C PRO A 38 0.90 -22.96 10.71
N GLN A 39 -0.28 -23.54 10.96
CA GLN A 39 -0.64 -24.92 10.61
C GLN A 39 -1.48 -24.99 9.34
N SER A 40 -2.36 -24.03 9.11
CA SER A 40 -3.25 -24.08 7.94
C SER A 40 -2.67 -23.32 6.75
N GLN A 41 -2.58 -23.96 5.58
CA GLN A 41 -2.16 -23.29 4.34
C GLN A 41 -3.30 -22.59 3.61
N THR A 42 -4.54 -22.68 4.09
CA THR A 42 -5.72 -22.12 3.42
C THR A 42 -6.51 -21.16 4.30
N ALA A 43 -6.37 -21.22 5.62
CA ALA A 43 -7.10 -20.34 6.52
C ALA A 43 -6.63 -18.87 6.38
N PRO A 44 -7.57 -17.90 6.37
CA PRO A 44 -7.22 -16.48 6.33
C PRO A 44 -6.60 -15.98 7.65
N PHE A 45 -6.86 -16.67 8.75
CA PHE A 45 -6.25 -16.41 10.05
C PHE A 45 -6.15 -17.69 10.88
N GLU A 46 -5.25 -17.70 11.85
CA GLU A 46 -5.07 -18.77 12.84
C GLU A 46 -4.89 -18.16 14.24
N SER A 47 -5.91 -18.33 15.09
CA SER A 47 -5.91 -17.79 16.45
C SER A 47 -4.90 -18.51 17.33
N LEU A 48 -4.07 -17.75 18.05
CA LEU A 48 -3.11 -18.28 19.02
C LEU A 48 -3.73 -18.32 20.42
N PHE A 49 -4.37 -17.22 20.83
CA PHE A 49 -5.18 -17.12 22.04
C PHE A 49 -6.09 -15.90 21.97
N THR A 50 -7.14 -15.90 22.78
CA THR A 50 -8.18 -14.86 22.81
C THR A 50 -8.19 -14.13 24.14
N ASP A 51 -8.69 -12.90 24.16
CA ASP A 51 -8.97 -12.22 25.40
C ASP A 51 -10.09 -12.95 26.20
N PRO A 52 -10.28 -12.67 27.51
CA PRO A 52 -11.30 -13.33 28.32
C PRO A 52 -12.75 -13.18 27.82
N THR A 53 -13.04 -12.14 27.01
CA THR A 53 -14.37 -11.92 26.43
C THR A 53 -14.55 -12.58 25.06
N GLY A 54 -13.46 -13.06 24.44
CA GLY A 54 -13.47 -13.66 23.10
C GLY A 54 -13.68 -12.67 21.95
N ASN A 55 -13.61 -11.36 22.21
CA ASN A 55 -13.76 -10.31 21.20
C ASN A 55 -12.49 -10.06 20.40
N PHE A 56 -11.33 -10.30 21.02
CA PHE A 56 -10.01 -10.07 20.44
C PHE A 56 -9.16 -11.34 20.48
N SER A 57 -8.32 -11.49 19.47
CA SER A 57 -7.38 -12.61 19.35
C SER A 57 -6.02 -12.11 18.90
N LEU A 58 -4.96 -12.65 19.51
CA LEU A 58 -3.64 -12.65 18.88
C LEU A 58 -3.61 -13.81 17.88
N CYS A 59 -3.28 -13.53 16.63
CA CYS A 59 -3.32 -14.53 15.57
C CYS A 59 -2.20 -14.36 14.55
N PHE A 60 -1.97 -15.43 13.80
CA PHE A 60 -1.37 -15.33 12.47
C PHE A 60 -2.44 -14.87 11.50
N LEU A 61 -2.17 -13.79 10.76
CA LEU A 61 -3.08 -13.20 9.78
C LEU A 61 -2.45 -13.30 8.39
N ARG A 62 -3.19 -13.87 7.43
CA ARG A 62 -2.71 -14.02 6.06
C ARG A 62 -2.89 -12.72 5.31
N GLN A 63 -1.80 -12.09 4.87
CA GLN A 63 -1.86 -10.84 4.11
C GLN A 63 -1.99 -11.09 2.61
N ASN A 64 -1.35 -12.14 2.09
CA ASN A 64 -1.48 -12.61 0.71
C ASN A 64 -1.14 -14.12 0.65
N GLN A 65 -0.92 -14.68 -0.54
CA GLN A 65 -0.67 -16.12 -0.69
C GLN A 65 0.53 -16.62 0.14
N ASN A 66 1.57 -15.80 0.30
CA ASN A 66 2.85 -16.24 0.87
C ASN A 66 3.27 -15.48 2.12
N HIS A 67 2.57 -14.40 2.49
CA HIS A 67 2.98 -13.52 3.57
C HIS A 67 2.03 -13.58 4.77
N LEU A 68 2.65 -13.54 5.93
CA LEU A 68 2.03 -13.62 7.25
C LEU A 68 2.29 -12.33 8.01
N ALA A 69 1.29 -11.89 8.75
CA ALA A 69 1.43 -10.91 9.81
C ALA A 69 1.08 -11.54 11.16
N LEU A 70 1.75 -11.08 12.21
CA LEU A 70 1.30 -11.29 13.58
C LEU A 70 0.38 -10.12 13.94
N ALA A 71 -0.85 -10.41 14.36
CA ALA A 71 -1.88 -9.39 14.51
C ALA A 71 -2.70 -9.57 15.78
N VAL A 72 -3.18 -8.46 16.35
CA VAL A 72 -4.37 -8.46 17.20
C VAL A 72 -5.56 -8.10 16.33
N ILE A 73 -6.55 -8.98 16.27
CA ILE A 73 -7.76 -8.82 15.45
C ILE A 73 -9.00 -8.72 16.33
N HIS A 74 -10.03 -8.04 15.80
CA HIS A 74 -11.39 -8.21 16.27
C HIS A 74 -12.00 -9.47 15.66
N VAL A 75 -12.35 -10.46 16.51
CA VAL A 75 -12.68 -11.83 16.08
C VAL A 75 -13.90 -11.86 15.16
N ALA A 76 -14.96 -11.13 15.48
CA ALA A 76 -16.21 -11.20 14.72
C ALA A 76 -16.13 -10.63 13.30
N SER A 77 -15.11 -9.83 12.98
CA SER A 77 -14.92 -9.23 11.65
C SER A 77 -13.56 -9.48 11.01
N LEU A 78 -12.66 -10.17 11.71
CA LEU A 78 -11.27 -10.38 11.33
C LEU A 78 -10.49 -9.09 11.06
N GLN A 79 -10.98 -7.96 11.59
CA GLN A 79 -10.38 -6.66 11.39
C GLN A 79 -9.08 -6.58 12.21
N PRO A 80 -7.89 -6.44 11.57
CA PRO A 80 -6.68 -6.12 12.32
C PRO A 80 -6.80 -4.76 12.98
N LEU A 81 -6.51 -4.72 14.27
CA LEU A 81 -6.45 -3.50 15.10
C LEU A 81 -5.01 -3.14 15.45
N TRP A 82 -4.12 -4.15 15.49
CA TRP A 82 -2.69 -3.97 15.66
C TRP A 82 -1.94 -5.02 14.85
N LEU A 83 -0.78 -4.66 14.31
CA LEU A 83 0.09 -5.55 13.54
C LEU A 83 1.51 -5.41 14.08
N ALA A 84 2.21 -6.53 14.22
CA ALA A 84 3.66 -6.50 14.35
C ALA A 84 4.26 -5.94 13.05
N ASN A 85 5.28 -5.09 13.17
CA ASN A 85 5.93 -4.45 12.03
C ASN A 85 7.33 -5.06 11.82
N PRO A 86 7.46 -6.23 11.16
CA PRO A 86 8.74 -6.86 10.91
C PRO A 86 9.55 -6.07 9.86
N THR A 87 10.87 -6.13 9.95
CA THR A 87 11.76 -5.53 8.92
C THR A 87 11.64 -6.23 7.57
N HIS A 88 11.24 -7.50 7.58
CA HIS A 88 10.96 -8.31 6.40
C HIS A 88 9.64 -9.04 6.58
N LEU A 89 8.79 -9.06 5.54
CA LEU A 89 7.52 -9.77 5.60
C LEU A 89 7.74 -11.25 5.94
N ALA A 90 7.08 -11.72 7.00
CA ALA A 90 7.15 -13.12 7.39
C ALA A 90 6.52 -14.00 6.32
N SER A 91 7.11 -15.16 6.05
CA SER A 91 6.52 -16.13 5.14
C SER A 91 5.41 -16.91 5.86
N TRP A 92 4.30 -17.17 5.19
CA TRP A 92 3.27 -18.10 5.65
C TRP A 92 3.76 -19.53 5.43
N SER A 93 4.64 -19.99 6.32
CA SER A 93 5.34 -21.27 6.22
C SER A 93 5.38 -21.94 7.58
N HIS A 94 5.35 -23.28 7.60
CA HIS A 94 5.59 -24.07 8.81
C HIS A 94 6.96 -23.79 9.44
N THR A 95 7.89 -23.21 8.67
CA THR A 95 9.19 -22.76 9.16
C THR A 95 9.11 -21.50 10.01
N THR A 96 8.09 -20.66 9.80
CA THR A 96 7.87 -19.46 10.62
C THR A 96 7.43 -19.88 12.01
N ARG A 97 8.07 -19.31 13.03
CA ARG A 97 7.86 -19.68 14.43
C ARG A 97 7.69 -18.43 15.27
N LEU A 98 6.56 -18.37 15.96
CA LEU A 98 6.34 -17.45 17.07
C LEU A 98 6.72 -18.15 18.37
N SER A 99 7.50 -17.49 19.21
CA SER A 99 7.87 -18.02 20.52
C SER A 99 7.78 -16.93 21.59
N PHE A 100 7.51 -17.33 22.82
CA PHE A 100 7.52 -16.45 23.97
C PHE A 100 8.39 -17.05 25.08
N ASN A 101 9.54 -16.44 25.31
CA ASN A 101 10.47 -16.80 26.38
C ASN A 101 11.19 -15.53 26.86
N GLY A 102 10.56 -14.76 27.75
CA GLY A 102 11.05 -13.44 28.16
C GLY A 102 10.81 -12.32 27.14
N THR A 103 10.78 -12.66 25.86
CA THR A 103 10.43 -11.79 24.73
C THR A 103 9.49 -12.51 23.79
N LEU A 104 8.58 -11.77 23.15
CA LEU A 104 7.78 -12.28 22.04
C LEU A 104 8.62 -12.15 20.77
N LEU A 105 8.84 -13.27 20.08
CA LEU A 105 9.78 -13.39 18.97
C LEU A 105 9.11 -14.09 17.79
N LEU A 106 9.09 -13.42 16.64
CA LEU A 106 8.74 -13.99 15.35
C LEU A 106 10.03 -14.24 14.55
N SER A 107 10.22 -15.49 14.11
CA SER A 107 11.46 -15.97 13.48
C SER A 107 11.17 -16.89 12.30
N ASP A 108 12.15 -17.02 11.40
CA ASP A 108 12.19 -18.00 10.30
C ASP A 108 13.63 -18.57 10.25
N PRO A 109 13.82 -19.88 10.04
CA PRO A 109 15.11 -20.53 9.81
C PRO A 109 16.06 -19.83 8.84
N LYS A 110 15.56 -19.06 7.87
CA LYS A 110 16.42 -18.34 6.90
C LYS A 110 17.00 -17.02 7.44
N THR A 111 16.24 -16.30 8.25
CA THR A 111 16.58 -14.92 8.68
C THR A 111 16.89 -14.82 10.18
N ASN A 112 16.65 -15.89 10.95
CA ASN A 112 16.78 -16.02 12.41
C ASN A 112 15.88 -15.07 13.25
N LEU A 113 15.62 -13.84 12.80
CA LEU A 113 14.78 -12.85 13.46
C LEU A 113 14.00 -12.03 12.42
N LEU A 114 12.68 -12.06 12.50
CA LEU A 114 11.79 -11.22 11.68
C LEU A 114 11.26 -10.03 12.47
N TRP A 115 10.89 -10.26 13.72
CA TRP A 115 10.39 -9.23 14.63
C TRP A 115 10.49 -9.68 16.09
N SER A 116 10.69 -8.75 17.01
CA SER A 116 10.58 -9.04 18.44
C SER A 116 10.12 -7.81 19.23
N THR A 117 9.62 -8.03 20.44
CA THR A 117 9.33 -6.96 21.40
C THR A 117 10.58 -6.37 22.07
N ALA A 118 11.75 -6.98 21.85
CA ALA A 118 13.03 -6.60 22.46
C ALA A 118 12.97 -6.45 24.00
N THR A 119 12.10 -7.23 24.65
CA THR A 119 11.94 -7.21 26.11
C THR A 119 12.91 -8.17 26.79
N THR A 120 13.21 -7.90 28.07
CA THR A 120 13.99 -8.81 28.92
C THR A 120 13.16 -9.21 30.14
N GLY A 121 13.08 -10.52 30.40
CA GLY A 121 12.43 -11.07 31.60
C GLY A 121 10.90 -11.01 31.63
N GLY A 122 10.20 -11.07 30.49
CA GLY A 122 8.75 -11.25 30.48
C GLY A 122 8.30 -12.64 30.98
N ASP A 123 7.34 -12.66 31.91
CA ASP A 123 6.81 -13.90 32.51
C ASP A 123 5.50 -14.37 31.84
N THR A 124 4.66 -13.41 31.48
CA THR A 124 3.31 -13.68 30.97
C THR A 124 2.98 -12.71 29.85
N LEU A 125 2.46 -13.24 28.76
CA LEU A 125 1.84 -12.49 27.68
C LEU A 125 0.32 -12.52 27.87
N LEU A 126 -0.32 -11.36 27.92
CA LEU A 126 -1.74 -11.19 28.24
C LEU A 126 -2.44 -10.34 27.17
N LEU A 127 -3.62 -10.75 26.73
CA LEU A 127 -4.48 -9.95 25.86
C LEU A 127 -5.68 -9.45 26.65
N LEU A 128 -5.80 -8.12 26.76
CA LEU A 128 -6.90 -7.47 27.45
C LEU A 128 -8.14 -7.34 26.55
N ASN A 129 -9.31 -7.20 27.16
CA ASN A 129 -10.58 -6.91 26.48
C ASN A 129 -10.64 -5.50 25.86
N THR A 130 -9.56 -4.71 25.98
CA THR A 130 -9.35 -3.44 25.27
C THR A 130 -8.58 -3.62 23.97
N SER A 131 -8.23 -4.86 23.58
CA SER A 131 -7.28 -5.23 22.52
C SER A 131 -5.81 -4.94 22.80
N ASN A 132 -5.48 -4.50 24.02
CA ASN A 132 -4.10 -4.26 24.42
C ASN A 132 -3.38 -5.60 24.74
N LEU A 133 -2.32 -5.90 23.98
CA LEU A 133 -1.45 -7.05 24.20
C LEU A 133 -0.29 -6.60 25.10
N GLN A 134 -0.13 -7.22 26.26
CA GLN A 134 0.85 -6.82 27.26
C GLN A 134 1.81 -7.96 27.61
N ILE A 135 3.06 -7.61 27.89
CA ILE A 135 4.03 -8.50 28.53
C ILE A 135 4.21 -8.03 29.97
N LEU A 136 3.92 -8.92 30.91
CA LEU A 136 4.03 -8.69 32.34
C LEU A 136 5.30 -9.36 32.89
N ASN A 137 5.88 -8.73 33.90
CA ASN A 137 6.96 -9.27 34.71
C ASN A 137 6.48 -9.31 36.16
N LYS A 138 6.64 -10.44 36.86
CA LYS A 138 6.13 -10.66 38.22
C LYS A 138 6.76 -9.73 39.26
N ALA A 139 7.96 -9.21 38.99
CA ALA A 139 8.67 -8.30 39.87
C ALA A 139 8.35 -6.81 39.59
N LYS A 140 7.58 -6.48 38.55
CA LYS A 140 7.22 -5.10 38.19
C LYS A 140 5.71 -4.90 38.26
N ALA A 141 5.29 -3.73 38.73
CA ALA A 141 3.87 -3.37 38.85
C ALA A 141 3.22 -2.98 37.50
N THR A 142 4.01 -2.52 36.54
CA THR A 142 3.56 -2.09 35.21
C THR A 142 4.00 -3.10 34.15
N PRO A 143 3.27 -3.21 33.02
CA PRO A 143 3.73 -4.01 31.89
C PRO A 143 5.11 -3.53 31.43
N ILE A 144 5.97 -4.47 31.02
CA ILE A 144 7.30 -4.16 30.48
C ILE A 144 7.24 -3.84 28.98
N TRP A 145 6.13 -4.19 28.33
CA TRP A 145 5.83 -3.87 26.94
C TRP A 145 4.32 -3.99 26.73
N GLN A 146 3.77 -3.16 25.85
CA GLN A 146 2.37 -3.25 25.43
C GLN A 146 2.19 -2.81 23.97
N SER A 147 1.25 -3.41 23.25
CA SER A 147 0.99 -3.09 21.84
C SER A 147 0.51 -1.65 21.64
N PHE A 148 -0.17 -1.09 22.63
CA PHE A 148 -0.66 0.30 22.62
C PHE A 148 0.46 1.34 22.51
N ASP A 149 1.70 0.99 22.87
CA ASP A 149 2.83 1.90 22.73
C ASP A 149 3.42 1.90 21.30
N PHE A 150 2.98 0.95 20.46
CA PHE A 150 3.50 0.74 19.10
C PHE A 150 2.35 0.62 18.08
N PRO A 151 1.51 1.65 17.90
CA PRO A 151 0.43 1.59 16.92
C PRO A 151 0.97 1.49 15.48
N THR A 152 0.15 0.94 14.57
CA THR A 152 0.47 0.87 13.14
C THR A 152 -0.31 1.90 12.35
N ASN A 153 -1.46 1.56 11.79
CA ASN A 153 -2.34 2.48 11.08
C ASN A 153 -3.60 2.83 11.88
N THR A 154 -3.79 2.21 13.05
CA THR A 154 -5.03 2.24 13.83
C THR A 154 -4.74 2.71 15.26
N LEU A 155 -5.58 3.59 15.78
CA LEU A 155 -5.64 4.00 17.18
C LEU A 155 -6.98 3.53 17.75
N VAL A 156 -6.96 2.62 18.71
CA VAL A 156 -8.19 2.06 19.29
C VAL A 156 -8.70 2.88 20.48
N GLN A 157 -9.94 2.62 20.91
CA GLN A 157 -10.48 3.23 22.11
C GLN A 157 -9.60 3.02 23.34
N ASP A 158 -9.53 4.04 24.20
CA ASP A 158 -8.74 4.08 25.43
C ASP A 158 -7.21 3.99 25.29
N GLN A 159 -6.69 3.84 24.07
CA GLN A 159 -5.26 3.95 23.79
C GLN A 159 -4.80 5.41 23.84
N ASN A 160 -3.71 5.67 24.55
CA ASN A 160 -3.05 6.98 24.55
C ASN A 160 -2.11 7.10 23.36
N PHE A 161 -2.44 8.00 22.43
CA PHE A 161 -1.56 8.39 21.33
C PHE A 161 -0.71 9.58 21.77
N THR A 162 0.61 9.43 21.83
CA THR A 162 1.52 10.47 22.32
C THR A 162 2.43 10.98 21.21
N THR A 163 3.19 12.05 21.47
CA THR A 163 4.19 12.60 20.54
C THR A 163 5.32 11.63 20.20
N ALA A 164 5.51 10.56 20.97
CA ALA A 164 6.47 9.49 20.68
C ALA A 164 5.95 8.47 19.65
N MET A 165 4.70 8.60 19.22
CA MET A 165 4.02 7.66 18.33
C MET A 165 3.68 8.31 16.99
N SER A 166 3.45 7.46 15.98
CA SER A 166 2.91 7.87 14.68
C SER A 166 1.99 6.80 14.14
N LEU A 167 0.87 7.17 13.50
CA LEU A 167 0.16 6.23 12.63
C LEU A 167 0.74 6.32 11.22
N SER A 168 0.86 5.21 10.52
CA SER A 168 1.25 5.17 9.11
C SER A 168 0.17 4.48 8.30
N SER A 169 -0.22 5.05 7.17
CA SER A 169 -1.18 4.42 6.25
C SER A 169 -0.61 3.09 5.72
N GLN A 170 -1.48 2.17 5.28
CA GLN A 170 -1.05 0.85 4.80
C GLN A 170 -0.12 0.92 3.57
N ASN A 171 -0.25 1.96 2.75
CA ASN A 171 0.64 2.23 1.61
C ASN A 171 1.92 2.99 1.99
N GLY A 172 2.09 3.36 3.26
CA GLY A 172 3.26 4.11 3.77
C GLY A 172 3.32 5.59 3.36
N LEU A 173 2.40 6.04 2.50
CA LEU A 173 2.41 7.38 1.92
C LEU A 173 1.94 8.48 2.88
N TYR A 174 1.29 8.13 3.99
CA TYR A 174 0.73 9.10 4.91
C TYR A 174 1.08 8.75 6.35
N SER A 175 1.23 9.79 7.18
CA SER A 175 1.39 9.62 8.62
C SER A 175 0.56 10.61 9.44
N LEU A 176 0.12 10.15 10.61
CA LEU A 176 -0.49 10.98 11.65
C LEU A 176 0.53 11.19 12.76
N ARG A 177 0.75 12.44 13.19
CA ARG A 177 1.62 12.77 14.32
C ARG A 177 1.01 13.87 15.18
N LEU A 178 1.43 13.92 16.44
CA LEU A 178 1.14 15.02 17.35
C LEU A 178 2.30 16.01 17.36
N GLY A 179 1.98 17.29 17.22
CA GLY A 179 2.84 18.39 17.63
C GLY A 179 2.65 18.73 19.12
N ASN A 180 3.14 19.90 19.54
CA ASN A 180 3.03 20.36 20.92
C ASN A 180 1.58 20.62 21.33
N ASP A 181 0.79 21.17 20.42
CA ASP A 181 -0.58 21.65 20.62
C ASP A 181 -1.50 21.31 19.44
N PHE A 182 -1.08 20.45 18.52
CA PHE A 182 -1.88 20.10 17.35
C PHE A 182 -1.71 18.63 16.94
N MET A 183 -2.67 18.15 16.17
CA MET A 183 -2.61 16.90 15.44
C MET A 183 -2.45 17.19 13.95
N GLY A 184 -1.53 16.51 13.27
CA GLY A 184 -1.21 16.75 11.88
C GLY A 184 -1.19 15.47 11.04
N LEU A 185 -1.73 15.55 9.82
CA LEU A 185 -1.57 14.52 8.80
C LEU A 185 -0.54 14.97 7.77
N TYR A 186 0.39 14.06 7.47
CA TYR A 186 1.55 14.32 6.63
C TYR A 186 1.59 13.37 5.44
N ALA A 187 1.92 13.88 4.26
CA ALA A 187 2.26 13.07 3.10
C ALA A 187 3.76 12.78 3.13
N ASN A 188 4.12 11.50 3.15
CA ASN A 188 5.49 11.00 3.16
C ASN A 188 5.92 10.76 1.71
N TYR A 189 6.71 11.69 1.16
CA TYR A 189 7.35 11.49 -0.13
C TYR A 189 8.77 10.96 0.07
N PRO A 190 9.26 10.05 -0.78
CA PRO A 190 10.65 9.62 -0.73
C PRO A 190 11.54 10.84 -0.90
N GLU A 191 12.44 11.02 0.07
CA GLU A 191 13.40 12.12 0.10
C GLU A 191 14.27 12.04 -1.17
N ASN A 192 14.17 13.05 -2.02
CA ASN A 192 15.06 13.20 -3.17
C ASN A 192 16.09 14.29 -2.81
N ASP A 193 17.35 14.13 -3.24
CA ASP A 193 18.48 15.04 -3.00
C ASP A 193 18.27 16.53 -3.36
N ALA A 194 17.12 16.90 -3.94
CA ALA A 194 16.79 18.26 -4.38
C ALA A 194 15.69 18.97 -3.57
N SER A 195 14.98 18.32 -2.64
CA SER A 195 13.88 18.95 -1.88
C SER A 195 13.87 18.48 -0.42
N SER A 196 14.04 19.43 0.50
CA SER A 196 14.10 19.22 1.96
C SER A 196 12.75 18.92 2.63
N LEU A 197 11.76 18.39 1.91
CA LEU A 197 10.45 18.05 2.47
C LEU A 197 10.28 16.52 2.51
N GLY A 198 10.92 15.90 3.50
CA GLY A 198 10.66 14.49 3.86
C GLY A 198 9.24 14.22 4.37
N GLN A 199 8.41 15.26 4.55
CA GLN A 199 6.99 15.21 4.90
C GLN A 199 6.28 16.54 4.58
N LEU A 200 5.11 16.50 3.93
CA LEU A 200 4.25 17.67 3.69
C LEU A 200 3.00 17.61 4.59
N LEU A 201 2.78 18.62 5.43
CA LEU A 201 1.59 18.75 6.27
C LEU A 201 0.39 19.18 5.43
N TYR A 202 -0.65 18.36 5.33
CA TYR A 202 -1.85 18.68 4.54
C TYR A 202 -3.12 18.84 5.38
N TRP A 203 -3.09 18.44 6.64
CA TRP A 203 -4.21 18.69 7.55
C TRP A 203 -3.66 18.94 8.94
N LYS A 204 -4.17 19.98 9.60
CA LYS A 204 -3.76 20.39 10.93
C LYS A 204 -4.97 20.74 11.77
N ARG A 205 -5.07 20.14 12.96
CA ARG A 205 -6.05 20.50 13.98
C ARG A 205 -5.32 20.95 15.24
N THR A 206 -5.34 22.25 15.50
CA THR A 206 -4.78 22.82 16.73
C THR A 206 -5.78 22.69 17.88
N ALA A 207 -5.30 22.31 19.06
CA ALA A 207 -6.09 22.14 20.26
C ALA A 207 -6.42 23.50 20.90
N LEU A 208 -7.26 24.28 20.23
CA LEU A 208 -7.63 25.63 20.68
C LEU A 208 -9.03 25.70 21.31
N GLU A 209 -9.84 24.64 21.20
CA GLU A 209 -11.26 24.72 21.51
C GLU A 209 -11.82 23.48 22.23
N ALA A 210 -12.22 23.67 23.49
CA ALA A 210 -13.62 23.51 23.91
C ALA A 210 -13.77 23.54 25.45
N LYS A 211 -12.73 23.27 26.25
CA LYS A 211 -12.93 23.06 27.70
C LYS A 211 -11.82 23.52 28.65
N GLU A 212 -10.57 23.69 28.22
CA GLU A 212 -9.44 24.07 29.08
C GLU A 212 -8.34 24.77 28.27
N VAL A 213 -7.54 25.62 28.92
CA VAL A 213 -6.38 26.30 28.29
C VAL A 213 -5.14 25.40 28.36
N ILE A 214 -4.39 25.31 27.26
CA ILE A 214 -3.09 24.61 27.24
C ILE A 214 -2.15 25.26 28.24
N LYS A 215 -1.64 24.46 29.19
CA LYS A 215 -0.68 24.95 30.19
C LYS A 215 0.72 24.85 29.62
N GLN A 216 1.28 25.99 29.23
CA GLN A 216 2.67 26.04 28.76
C GLN A 216 3.63 25.46 29.82
N GLY A 217 4.56 24.62 29.37
CA GLY A 217 5.56 23.98 30.24
C GLY A 217 5.08 22.75 31.02
N GLN A 218 3.81 22.30 30.88
CA GLN A 218 3.29 21.11 31.59
C GLN A 218 3.28 19.82 30.76
N GLY A 219 4.15 19.72 29.77
CA GLY A 219 4.30 18.54 28.91
C GLY A 219 3.43 18.57 27.64
N PRO A 220 3.67 17.64 26.70
CA PRO A 220 2.98 17.59 25.42
C PRO A 220 1.54 17.09 25.57
N ILE A 221 0.73 17.35 24.55
CA ILE A 221 -0.60 16.77 24.44
C ILE A 221 -0.54 15.27 24.10
N TYR A 222 -1.59 14.53 24.43
CA TYR A 222 -1.87 13.20 23.92
C TYR A 222 -3.30 13.13 23.38
N ALA A 223 -3.55 12.25 22.42
CA ALA A 223 -4.87 12.01 21.86
C ALA A 223 -5.42 10.64 22.28
N ARG A 224 -6.74 10.52 22.37
CA ARG A 224 -7.41 9.27 22.74
C ARG A 224 -8.78 9.18 22.06
N VAL A 225 -9.11 8.00 21.54
CA VAL A 225 -10.48 7.68 21.12
C VAL A 225 -11.29 7.31 22.36
N ASN A 226 -12.37 8.05 22.59
CA ASN A 226 -13.24 7.86 23.75
C ASN A 226 -14.46 7.00 23.37
N LYS A 227 -14.89 6.14 24.31
CA LYS A 227 -16.11 5.32 24.21
C LYS A 227 -17.40 6.13 23.93
N GLU A 228 -17.41 7.41 24.27
CA GLU A 228 -18.51 8.34 23.99
C GLU A 228 -18.59 8.77 22.51
N GLY A 229 -17.68 8.29 21.65
CA GLY A 229 -17.73 8.57 20.21
C GLY A 229 -17.02 9.86 19.80
N TYR A 230 -15.82 10.10 20.33
CA TYR A 230 -15.00 11.23 19.91
C TYR A 230 -13.49 10.93 20.00
N LEU A 231 -12.70 11.66 19.22
CA LEU A 231 -11.26 11.77 19.37
C LEU A 231 -10.96 13.02 20.18
N GLY A 232 -10.42 12.84 21.39
CA GLY A 232 -10.10 13.95 22.29
C GLY A 232 -8.59 14.17 22.37
N MET A 233 -8.18 15.43 22.50
CA MET A 233 -6.83 15.79 22.91
C MET A 233 -6.82 16.17 24.39
N TYR A 234 -5.75 15.81 25.10
CA TYR A 234 -5.59 15.93 26.54
C TYR A 234 -4.17 16.38 26.85
N GLN A 235 -3.95 16.92 28.05
CA GLN A 235 -2.61 17.28 28.54
C GLN A 235 -2.41 16.74 29.97
N THR A 236 -2.85 17.49 30.98
CA THR A 236 -2.68 17.12 32.41
C THR A 236 -3.97 16.69 33.10
N SER A 237 -5.13 17.04 32.55
CA SER A 237 -6.44 16.76 33.15
C SER A 237 -7.17 15.62 32.46
N ALA A 238 -8.09 14.98 33.17
CA ALA A 238 -9.04 14.02 32.58
C ALA A 238 -10.06 14.68 31.63
N LYS A 239 -10.22 16.01 31.70
CA LYS A 239 -11.02 16.76 30.73
C LYS A 239 -10.20 16.98 29.46
N PRO A 240 -10.78 16.77 28.26
CA PRO A 240 -10.10 17.05 27.00
C PRO A 240 -9.98 18.56 26.79
N ILE A 241 -8.83 19.00 26.26
CA ILE A 241 -8.61 20.38 25.80
C ILE A 241 -9.29 20.64 24.44
N ASP A 242 -9.43 19.59 23.62
CA ASP A 242 -10.10 19.62 22.31
C ASP A 242 -10.88 18.32 22.07
N VAL A 243 -12.02 18.43 21.37
CA VAL A 243 -12.93 17.30 21.09
C VAL A 243 -13.36 17.29 19.63
N GLN A 244 -13.05 16.21 18.94
CA GLN A 244 -13.60 15.88 17.63
C GLN A 244 -14.63 14.76 17.76
N LYS A 245 -15.91 15.12 17.69
CA LYS A 245 -17.00 14.14 17.71
C LYS A 245 -17.03 13.28 16.45
N PHE A 246 -17.49 12.05 16.60
CA PHE A 246 -17.76 11.12 15.51
C PHE A 246 -19.22 11.21 15.10
N ASP A 247 -19.57 12.31 14.43
CA ASP A 247 -20.92 12.64 14.00
C ASP A 247 -21.00 13.07 12.52
N SER A 248 -19.93 12.86 11.75
CA SER A 248 -19.87 13.21 10.32
C SER A 248 -21.00 12.58 9.50
N PHE A 249 -21.51 11.43 9.95
CA PHE A 249 -22.58 10.69 9.28
C PHE A 249 -23.87 10.59 10.12
N GLN A 250 -23.98 11.36 11.21
CA GLN A 250 -25.15 11.39 12.11
C GLN A 250 -25.58 10.00 12.62
N GLN A 251 -24.64 9.08 12.77
CA GLN A 251 -24.89 7.78 13.37
C GLN A 251 -24.44 7.80 14.83
N THR A 252 -25.19 7.16 15.72
CA THR A 252 -24.85 7.14 17.14
C THR A 252 -24.39 5.73 17.54
N PRO A 253 -23.14 5.55 18.00
CA PRO A 253 -22.69 4.27 18.54
C PRO A 253 -23.48 3.94 19.82
N THR A 254 -23.65 2.65 20.11
CA THR A 254 -24.19 2.23 21.41
C THR A 254 -23.09 2.30 22.47
N ALA A 255 -23.44 2.42 23.75
CA ALA A 255 -22.45 2.47 24.84
C ALA A 255 -21.53 1.22 24.91
N SER A 256 -21.93 0.12 24.28
CA SER A 256 -21.18 -1.13 24.14
C SER A 256 -20.35 -1.26 22.86
N SER A 257 -20.45 -0.31 21.92
CA SER A 257 -19.70 -0.37 20.66
C SER A 257 -18.21 -0.16 20.92
N PHE A 258 -17.37 -1.02 20.36
CA PHE A 258 -15.93 -0.76 20.29
C PHE A 258 -15.64 0.26 19.19
N LEU A 259 -14.75 1.21 19.47
CA LEU A 259 -14.37 2.26 18.51
C LEU A 259 -12.87 2.23 18.19
N PHE A 260 -12.54 2.66 16.98
CA PHE A 260 -11.17 2.99 16.59
C PHE A 260 -11.16 4.10 15.55
N VAL A 261 -10.02 4.76 15.41
CA VAL A 261 -9.70 5.59 14.24
C VAL A 261 -8.54 4.97 13.47
N ARG A 262 -8.55 5.13 12.15
CA ARG A 262 -7.56 4.57 11.24
C ARG A 262 -7.13 5.61 10.21
N LEU A 263 -5.84 5.67 9.97
CA LEU A 263 -5.28 6.38 8.83
C LEU A 263 -5.40 5.50 7.59
N GLU A 264 -6.27 5.90 6.66
CA GLU A 264 -6.58 5.14 5.47
C GLU A 264 -5.57 5.39 4.33
N PRO A 265 -5.49 4.50 3.32
CA PRO A 265 -4.59 4.66 2.17
C PRO A 265 -4.86 5.90 1.30
N ASP A 266 -6.01 6.57 1.47
CA ASP A 266 -6.34 7.84 0.80
C ASP A 266 -5.78 9.07 1.53
N GLY A 267 -5.16 8.88 2.70
CA GLY A 267 -4.67 9.95 3.57
C GLY A 267 -5.69 10.47 4.56
N ASN A 268 -6.94 9.98 4.56
CA ASN A 268 -7.92 10.46 5.51
C ASN A 268 -7.83 9.70 6.85
N LEU A 269 -8.06 10.41 7.95
CA LEU A 269 -8.25 9.80 9.26
C LEU A 269 -9.74 9.51 9.47
N LYS A 270 -10.11 8.23 9.50
CA LYS A 270 -11.50 7.78 9.58
C LYS A 270 -11.80 7.07 10.90
N GLY A 271 -12.96 7.34 11.48
CA GLY A 271 -13.41 6.72 12.73
C GLY A 271 -14.55 5.73 12.49
N TYR A 272 -14.42 4.58 13.13
CA TYR A 272 -15.33 3.45 12.98
C TYR A 272 -15.84 2.98 14.34
N TYR A 273 -17.06 2.46 14.35
CA TYR A 273 -17.61 1.74 15.49
C TYR A 273 -18.18 0.39 15.06
N TRP A 274 -18.09 -0.60 15.95
CA TRP A 274 -18.68 -1.91 15.71
C TRP A 274 -20.19 -1.88 15.95
N ASN A 275 -20.95 -2.29 14.94
CA ASN A 275 -22.39 -2.48 15.04
C ASN A 275 -22.71 -3.98 15.12
N SER A 276 -22.97 -4.47 16.33
CA SER A 276 -23.28 -5.89 16.57
C SER A 276 -24.54 -6.37 15.86
N ASN A 277 -25.53 -5.49 15.61
CA ASN A 277 -26.76 -5.87 14.91
C ASN A 277 -26.52 -6.10 13.41
N LYS A 278 -25.57 -5.35 12.82
CA LYS A 278 -25.20 -5.47 11.39
C LYS A 278 -23.98 -6.36 11.17
N SER A 279 -23.32 -6.80 12.24
CA SER A 279 -22.03 -7.50 12.21
C SER A 279 -21.01 -6.82 11.31
N SER A 280 -20.94 -5.48 11.38
CA SER A 280 -20.08 -4.67 10.51
C SER A 280 -19.53 -3.43 11.21
N TRP A 281 -18.39 -2.97 10.70
CA TRP A 281 -17.81 -1.68 11.07
C TRP A 281 -18.53 -0.58 10.31
N VAL A 282 -18.98 0.43 11.05
CA VAL A 282 -19.69 1.58 10.50
C VAL A 282 -18.79 2.80 10.57
N LEU A 283 -18.58 3.44 9.42
CA LEU A 283 -17.89 4.73 9.32
C LEU A 283 -18.76 5.83 9.94
N ASN A 284 -18.20 6.61 10.86
CA ASN A 284 -18.93 7.67 11.57
C ASN A 284 -18.13 8.97 11.70
N TYR A 285 -16.87 8.96 11.31
CA TYR A 285 -16.01 10.14 11.36
C TYR A 285 -15.05 10.14 10.17
N GLN A 286 -14.82 11.32 9.61
CA GLN A 286 -13.70 11.58 8.70
C GLN A 286 -13.13 12.97 8.97
N ALA A 287 -11.81 13.08 9.03
CA ALA A 287 -11.12 14.34 9.32
C ALA A 287 -11.22 15.35 8.18
N ILE A 288 -11.17 14.85 6.94
CA ILE A 288 -11.33 15.64 5.72
C ILE A 288 -12.67 15.25 5.10
N THR A 289 -13.59 16.21 4.96
CA THR A 289 -14.94 15.95 4.46
C THR A 289 -15.04 16.02 2.95
N GLU A 290 -14.33 16.97 2.36
CA GLU A 290 -14.35 17.21 0.92
C GLU A 290 -13.29 16.36 0.23
N THR A 291 -13.70 15.59 -0.80
CA THR A 291 -12.78 14.70 -1.53
C THR A 291 -11.60 15.46 -2.14
N CYS A 292 -11.81 16.70 -2.62
CA CYS A 292 -10.76 17.51 -3.24
C CYS A 292 -9.77 18.12 -2.22
N GLU A 293 -10.08 18.07 -0.93
CA GLU A 293 -9.14 18.40 0.15
C GLU A 293 -8.30 17.19 0.57
N LEU A 294 -8.44 16.02 -0.08
CA LEU A 294 -7.49 14.93 0.13
C LEU A 294 -6.17 15.26 -0.59
N PRO A 295 -5.02 14.70 -0.14
CA PRO A 295 -3.72 15.03 -0.73
C PRO A 295 -3.57 14.61 -2.19
N LEU A 296 -4.11 13.44 -2.59
CA LEU A 296 -3.96 12.88 -3.95
C LEU A 296 -5.24 12.21 -4.51
N PRO A 297 -6.45 12.80 -4.41
CA PRO A 297 -7.68 12.19 -4.91
C PRO A 297 -7.67 11.97 -6.42
N CYS A 298 -6.92 12.79 -7.17
CA CYS A 298 -6.76 12.67 -8.62
C CYS A 298 -5.31 12.34 -9.05
N GLY A 299 -4.45 11.98 -8.10
CA GLY A 299 -3.03 11.73 -8.35
C GLY A 299 -2.25 12.99 -8.75
N SER A 300 -1.03 12.76 -9.24
CA SER A 300 -0.10 13.83 -9.61
C SER A 300 -0.57 14.60 -10.84
N TYR A 301 -0.50 15.93 -10.78
CA TYR A 301 -1.02 16.87 -11.80
C TYR A 301 -2.51 16.66 -12.15
N GLY A 302 -3.25 16.02 -11.25
CA GLY A 302 -4.69 15.89 -11.33
C GLY A 302 -5.37 17.20 -10.94
N LEU A 303 -6.53 17.45 -11.51
CA LEU A 303 -7.45 18.50 -11.12
C LEU A 303 -8.72 17.85 -10.57
N CYS A 304 -9.06 18.20 -9.32
CA CYS A 304 -10.29 17.80 -8.65
C CYS A 304 -11.29 18.95 -8.67
N THR A 305 -12.48 18.73 -9.21
CA THR A 305 -13.56 19.74 -9.24
C THR A 305 -14.59 19.43 -8.14
N PRO A 306 -14.75 20.27 -7.11
CA PRO A 306 -15.77 20.09 -6.08
C PRO A 306 -17.17 20.02 -6.67
N GLY A 307 -18.00 19.07 -6.21
CA GLY A 307 -19.39 18.90 -6.67
C GLY A 307 -19.58 18.55 -8.16
N GLY A 308 -18.52 18.24 -8.92
CA GLY A 308 -18.53 18.11 -10.39
C GLY A 308 -18.20 16.71 -10.94
N SER A 309 -17.59 16.68 -12.15
CA SER A 309 -17.38 15.52 -13.04
C SER A 309 -16.25 14.55 -12.66
N GLY A 310 -15.74 14.59 -11.43
CA GLY A 310 -14.60 13.79 -10.98
C GLY A 310 -13.23 14.36 -11.38
N CYS A 311 -12.25 13.48 -11.56
CA CYS A 311 -10.86 13.86 -11.83
C CYS A 311 -10.57 14.17 -13.31
N SER A 312 -9.77 15.21 -13.54
CA SER A 312 -9.23 15.56 -14.86
C SER A 312 -7.75 15.91 -14.75
N CYS A 313 -7.08 16.22 -15.86
CA CYS A 313 -5.67 16.63 -15.86
C CYS A 313 -5.53 18.14 -15.94
N LEU A 314 -4.52 18.68 -15.26
CA LEU A 314 -4.15 20.10 -15.38
C LEU A 314 -3.89 20.49 -16.84
N ASP A 315 -3.24 19.62 -17.62
CA ASP A 315 -3.14 19.77 -19.07
C ASP A 315 -4.40 19.25 -19.77
N ASN A 316 -5.10 20.15 -20.47
CA ASN A 316 -6.29 19.81 -21.26
C ASN A 316 -6.00 18.86 -22.43
N ARG A 317 -4.74 18.71 -22.86
CA ARG A 317 -4.34 17.78 -23.92
C ARG A 317 -4.11 16.37 -23.39
N THR A 318 -3.94 16.22 -22.09
CA THR A 318 -3.66 14.96 -21.42
C THR A 318 -4.97 14.35 -20.92
N ARG A 319 -5.23 13.09 -21.27
CA ARG A 319 -6.41 12.37 -20.78
C ARG A 319 -6.11 11.80 -19.40
N PHE A 320 -7.06 11.95 -18.49
CA PHE A 320 -7.02 11.29 -17.19
C PHE A 320 -7.35 9.81 -17.35
N GLU A 321 -6.49 8.94 -16.80
CA GLU A 321 -6.72 7.51 -16.75
C GLU A 321 -6.81 7.04 -15.28
N PRO A 322 -7.94 6.44 -14.86
CA PRO A 322 -8.09 5.91 -13.51
C PRO A 322 -6.97 4.91 -13.16
N GLY A 323 -6.30 5.13 -12.03
CA GLY A 323 -5.18 4.29 -11.55
C GLY A 323 -3.81 4.64 -12.14
N VAL A 324 -3.75 5.35 -13.28
CA VAL A 324 -2.50 5.84 -13.90
C VAL A 324 -2.28 7.32 -13.63
N GLY A 325 -3.37 8.11 -13.53
CA GLY A 325 -3.33 9.54 -13.32
C GLY A 325 -3.15 10.32 -14.64
N CYS A 326 -2.42 11.44 -14.57
CA CYS A 326 -2.18 12.32 -15.72
C CYS A 326 -0.79 12.13 -16.32
N PHE A 327 0.23 11.94 -15.49
CA PHE A 327 1.59 11.71 -15.94
C PHE A 327 2.19 10.54 -15.15
N GLY A 328 2.90 9.64 -15.85
CA GLY A 328 3.69 8.60 -15.20
C GLY A 328 4.80 9.25 -14.36
N GLY A 329 4.92 8.85 -13.09
CA GLY A 329 5.85 9.44 -12.13
C GLY A 329 7.27 9.54 -12.68
N SER A 330 7.74 10.77 -12.90
CA SER A 330 9.11 11.06 -13.30
C SER A 330 9.81 11.77 -12.15
N ASN A 331 10.87 11.16 -11.62
CA ASN A 331 11.62 11.66 -10.47
C ASN A 331 12.98 12.23 -10.93
N GLY A 332 13.47 13.27 -10.24
CA GLY A 332 14.81 13.83 -10.42
C GLY A 332 14.82 15.33 -10.72
N ASN A 333 15.98 15.98 -10.53
CA ASN A 333 16.13 17.42 -10.67
C ASN A 333 15.79 17.91 -12.10
N LEU A 334 15.07 19.02 -12.21
CA LEU A 334 14.68 19.63 -13.48
C LEU A 334 15.84 20.36 -14.17
N CYS A 335 16.93 20.59 -13.44
CA CYS A 335 18.17 21.20 -13.93
C CYS A 335 19.23 20.12 -14.23
N SER A 336 19.01 19.31 -15.28
CA SER A 336 20.10 18.50 -15.83
C SER A 336 21.15 19.40 -16.49
N GLU A 337 22.44 19.12 -16.29
CA GLU A 337 23.61 19.91 -16.75
C GLU A 337 23.73 20.15 -18.27
N LYS A 338 22.76 19.70 -19.08
CA LYS A 338 22.64 20.16 -20.47
C LYS A 338 21.92 21.50 -20.48
N ILE A 339 22.73 22.55 -20.32
CA ILE A 339 22.37 23.96 -20.52
C ILE A 339 21.53 24.07 -21.81
N GLY A 340 20.23 24.32 -21.66
CA GLY A 340 19.31 24.61 -22.76
C GLY A 340 17.95 23.93 -22.63
N GLY A 341 17.01 24.57 -21.90
CA GLY A 341 15.57 24.65 -22.18
C GLY A 341 14.69 23.39 -22.38
N ASP A 342 15.24 22.17 -22.37
CA ASP A 342 14.53 20.98 -22.88
C ASP A 342 14.28 19.85 -21.87
N SER A 343 14.51 20.06 -20.58
CA SER A 343 14.26 19.03 -19.55
C SER A 343 12.80 18.91 -19.13
N TYR A 344 11.99 19.96 -19.30
CA TYR A 344 10.58 19.99 -18.93
C TYR A 344 9.70 20.72 -19.96
N SER A 345 8.41 20.40 -19.93
CA SER A 345 7.32 21.15 -20.56
C SER A 345 6.55 21.94 -19.49
N VAL A 346 5.89 23.02 -19.89
CA VAL A 346 5.13 23.87 -18.98
C VAL A 346 3.64 23.71 -19.23
N ILE A 347 2.87 23.57 -18.16
CA ILE A 347 1.41 23.66 -18.14
C ILE A 347 1.04 24.98 -17.46
N ARG A 348 0.15 25.74 -18.10
CA ARG A 348 -0.49 26.92 -17.49
C ARG A 348 -1.98 26.69 -17.41
N ARG A 349 -2.59 26.97 -16.27
CA ARG A 349 -4.03 26.80 -16.06
C ARG A 349 -4.59 27.84 -15.11
N THR A 350 -5.74 28.41 -15.45
CA THR A 350 -6.50 29.32 -14.58
C THR A 350 -7.58 28.56 -13.80
N GLY A 351 -8.10 29.15 -12.72
CA GLY A 351 -9.15 28.56 -11.90
C GLY A 351 -8.71 27.35 -11.09
N VAL A 352 -7.44 27.34 -10.67
CA VAL A 352 -6.85 26.27 -9.85
C VAL A 352 -6.23 26.82 -8.57
N GLU A 353 -6.26 26.04 -7.50
CA GLU A 353 -5.57 26.35 -6.25
C GLU A 353 -5.02 25.09 -5.56
N PRO A 354 -3.95 25.23 -4.75
CA PRO A 354 -3.52 24.18 -3.84
C PRO A 354 -4.62 23.87 -2.82
N PRO A 355 -4.93 22.59 -2.53
CA PRO A 355 -5.97 22.23 -1.56
C PRO A 355 -5.67 22.66 -0.11
N HIS A 356 -4.41 22.94 0.22
CA HIS A 356 -3.93 23.14 1.60
C HIS A 356 -3.18 24.47 1.79
N LYS A 357 -3.52 25.48 0.98
CA LYS A 357 -2.81 26.76 0.90
C LYS A 357 -2.74 27.52 2.24
N GLU A 358 -3.62 27.23 3.19
CA GLU A 358 -3.64 27.82 4.53
C GLU A 358 -2.50 27.28 5.41
N LEU A 359 -1.97 26.11 5.08
CA LEU A 359 -0.83 25.47 5.75
C LEU A 359 0.50 25.80 5.07
N ASP A 360 0.44 26.26 3.81
CA ASP A 360 1.59 26.62 3.00
C ASP A 360 2.04 28.07 3.23
N GLY A 361 3.35 28.29 3.14
CA GLY A 361 3.91 29.63 3.05
C GLY A 361 3.59 30.28 1.70
N HIS A 362 3.42 31.59 1.69
CA HIS A 362 3.29 32.38 0.46
C HIS A 362 4.28 33.54 0.46
N VAL A 363 4.64 33.99 -0.74
CA VAL A 363 5.32 35.26 -0.96
C VAL A 363 4.37 36.20 -1.69
N THR A 364 4.59 37.50 -1.58
CA THR A 364 3.80 38.49 -2.34
C THR A 364 4.59 38.93 -3.55
N THR A 365 3.97 38.90 -4.73
CA THR A 365 4.56 39.35 -6.00
C THR A 365 3.60 40.30 -6.72
N PRO A 366 4.10 41.27 -7.49
CA PRO A 366 3.24 42.25 -8.18
C PRO A 366 2.54 41.69 -9.42
N SER A 367 2.96 40.53 -9.95
CA SER A 367 2.34 39.91 -11.13
C SER A 367 2.52 38.40 -11.18
N SER A 368 1.68 37.72 -11.97
CA SER A 368 1.80 36.28 -12.25
C SER A 368 3.12 35.93 -12.94
N ALA A 369 3.63 36.81 -13.82
CA ALA A 369 4.89 36.62 -14.52
C ALA A 369 6.08 36.61 -13.55
N GLU A 370 6.05 37.43 -12.52
CA GLU A 370 7.11 37.43 -11.49
C GLU A 370 7.03 36.17 -10.63
N CYS A 371 5.83 35.74 -10.25
CA CYS A 371 5.62 34.47 -9.55
C CYS A 371 6.11 33.27 -10.36
N GLU A 372 5.79 33.19 -11.66
CA GLU A 372 6.36 32.20 -12.58
C GLU A 372 7.89 32.27 -12.61
N GLY A 373 8.45 33.48 -12.73
CA GLY A 373 9.90 33.70 -12.78
C GLY A 373 10.63 33.28 -11.52
N LEU A 374 9.99 33.31 -10.34
CA LEU A 374 10.55 32.74 -9.11
C LEU A 374 10.68 31.22 -9.21
N CYS A 375 9.65 30.55 -9.73
CA CYS A 375 9.69 29.11 -9.93
C CYS A 375 10.68 28.71 -11.03
N GLU A 376 10.71 29.42 -12.17
CA GLU A 376 11.61 29.12 -13.29
C GLU A 376 13.08 29.11 -12.89
N ARG A 377 13.48 30.06 -12.04
CA ARG A 377 14.86 30.18 -11.54
C ARG A 377 15.18 29.19 -10.42
N ASN A 378 14.18 28.50 -9.86
CA ASN A 378 14.35 27.51 -8.80
C ASN A 378 14.22 26.09 -9.37
N CYS A 379 15.33 25.33 -9.32
CA CYS A 379 15.41 23.95 -9.80
C CYS A 379 14.56 22.96 -8.98
N SER A 380 14.33 23.28 -7.70
CA SER A 380 13.48 22.49 -6.80
C SER A 380 12.01 22.84 -6.91
N CYS A 381 11.67 23.97 -7.54
CA CYS A 381 10.29 24.36 -7.79
C CYS A 381 9.70 23.62 -8.99
N TRP A 382 8.60 22.91 -8.75
CA TRP A 382 7.84 22.20 -9.78
C TRP A 382 6.56 22.91 -10.17
N GLY A 383 6.10 23.88 -9.39
CA GLY A 383 4.95 24.70 -9.76
C GLY A 383 4.80 25.95 -8.92
N ALA A 384 4.02 26.89 -9.45
CA ALA A 384 3.65 28.11 -8.76
C ALA A 384 2.17 28.43 -8.99
N MET A 385 1.50 28.98 -7.99
CA MET A 385 0.14 29.50 -8.12
C MET A 385 0.09 30.94 -7.67
N TYR A 386 -0.42 31.82 -8.53
CA TYR A 386 -0.57 33.24 -8.27
C TYR A 386 -2.05 33.63 -8.16
N ASN A 387 -2.40 34.33 -7.09
CA ASN A 387 -3.70 34.95 -6.91
C ASN A 387 -3.61 36.45 -7.29
N ASN A 388 -4.25 36.83 -8.40
CA ASN A 388 -4.17 38.19 -8.92
C ASN A 388 -4.90 39.25 -8.06
N VAL A 389 -5.76 38.81 -7.13
CA VAL A 389 -6.47 39.73 -6.22
C VAL A 389 -5.63 40.03 -4.98
N SER A 390 -5.03 39.00 -4.36
CA SER A 390 -4.21 39.19 -3.15
C SER A 390 -2.74 39.49 -3.43
N GLY A 391 -2.25 39.20 -4.64
CA GLY A 391 -0.83 39.24 -4.96
C GLY A 391 -0.03 38.06 -4.39
N PHE A 392 -0.70 37.06 -3.80
CA PHE A 392 -0.03 35.91 -3.20
C PHE A 392 0.46 34.93 -4.25
N CYS A 393 1.70 34.49 -4.08
CA CYS A 393 2.39 33.50 -4.88
C CYS A 393 2.78 32.32 -3.99
N TYR A 394 2.24 31.15 -4.31
CA TYR A 394 2.50 29.88 -3.64
C TYR A 394 3.49 29.09 -4.48
N ILE A 395 4.66 28.80 -3.93
CA ILE A 395 5.71 28.02 -4.59
C ILE A 395 5.62 26.57 -4.12
N MET A 396 5.61 25.62 -5.05
CA MET A 396 5.41 24.20 -4.79
C MET A 396 6.59 23.37 -5.28
N ASP A 397 7.09 22.53 -4.39
CA ASP A 397 8.15 21.57 -4.67
C ASP A 397 7.58 20.25 -5.24
N TYR A 398 8.46 19.29 -5.52
CA TYR A 398 8.06 17.96 -5.98
C TYR A 398 7.41 17.13 -4.86
N PRO A 399 6.39 16.30 -5.16
CA PRO A 399 5.64 16.23 -6.41
C PRO A 399 4.48 17.23 -6.44
N ILE A 400 4.10 17.65 -7.66
CA ILE A 400 2.81 18.33 -7.86
C ILE A 400 1.69 17.31 -7.68
N GLY A 401 0.99 17.42 -6.57
CA GLY A 401 -0.18 16.62 -6.23
C GLY A 401 -1.44 17.02 -6.99
N THR A 402 -2.60 16.75 -6.38
CA THR A 402 -3.87 17.18 -6.94
C THR A 402 -4.10 18.67 -6.65
N MET A 403 -4.59 19.40 -7.66
CA MET A 403 -5.06 20.77 -7.50
C MET A 403 -6.58 20.81 -7.38
N SER A 404 -7.09 21.77 -6.63
CA SER A 404 -8.53 22.05 -6.52
C SER A 404 -8.97 23.02 -7.62
N GLY A 405 -10.05 22.67 -8.32
CA GLY A 405 -10.69 23.53 -9.30
C GLY A 405 -11.58 24.56 -8.62
N SER A 406 -11.15 25.82 -8.60
CA SER A 406 -11.92 26.93 -8.05
C SER A 406 -12.86 27.57 -9.06
N GLY A 407 -12.56 27.42 -10.36
CA GLY A 407 -13.29 28.11 -11.44
C GLY A 407 -13.01 29.62 -11.53
N GLU A 408 -12.16 30.14 -10.65
CA GLU A 408 -11.85 31.56 -10.55
C GLU A 408 -10.66 31.93 -11.44
N GLU A 409 -10.92 32.59 -12.57
CA GLU A 409 -9.89 32.86 -13.59
C GLU A 409 -8.70 33.70 -13.09
N TYR A 410 -8.89 34.46 -12.01
CA TYR A 410 -7.84 35.27 -11.38
C TYR A 410 -6.82 34.45 -10.58
N LYS A 411 -7.06 33.15 -10.37
CA LYS A 411 -6.11 32.19 -9.80
C LYS A 411 -5.37 31.49 -10.94
N ILE A 412 -4.07 31.72 -11.05
CA ILE A 412 -3.25 31.33 -12.21
C ILE A 412 -2.16 30.37 -11.75
N GLY A 413 -2.18 29.15 -12.28
CA GLY A 413 -1.21 28.10 -12.01
C GLY A 413 -0.21 27.90 -13.15
N TYR A 414 1.05 27.67 -12.76
CA TYR A 414 2.19 27.31 -13.59
C TYR A 414 2.79 26.00 -13.07
N PHE A 415 2.97 25.00 -13.93
CA PHE A 415 3.48 23.69 -13.52
C PHE A 415 4.51 23.16 -14.52
N LYS A 416 5.65 22.70 -14.00
CA LYS A 416 6.70 22.05 -14.79
C LYS A 416 6.42 20.55 -14.82
N VAL A 417 6.39 19.96 -16.02
CA VAL A 417 6.26 18.52 -16.23
C VAL A 417 7.49 18.02 -16.94
N ARG A 418 8.16 17.00 -16.41
CA ARG A 418 9.35 16.45 -17.05
C ARG A 418 9.02 15.84 -18.40
N LYS A 419 9.81 16.17 -19.43
CA LYS A 419 9.71 15.50 -20.73
C LYS A 419 10.33 14.11 -20.59
N SER A 420 9.57 13.06 -20.90
CA SER A 420 10.15 11.72 -21.03
C SER A 420 11.14 11.74 -22.18
N GLU A 421 12.37 11.24 -21.97
CA GLU A 421 13.26 10.96 -23.11
C GLU A 421 12.55 9.92 -23.97
N SER A 422 12.03 10.36 -25.11
CA SER A 422 11.50 9.48 -26.14
C SER A 422 12.57 8.44 -26.44
N GLY A 423 12.40 7.22 -25.91
CA GLY A 423 13.22 6.11 -26.27
C GLY A 423 13.11 5.98 -27.79
N LYS A 424 14.16 6.37 -28.52
CA LYS A 424 14.27 6.22 -29.97
C LYS A 424 13.69 4.87 -30.31
N ASN A 425 12.53 4.87 -30.99
CA ASN A 425 11.77 3.68 -31.31
C ASN A 425 12.71 2.57 -31.83
N ARG A 426 13.06 1.61 -30.97
CA ARG A 426 13.75 0.37 -31.36
C ARG A 426 12.92 -0.43 -32.38
N VAL A 427 11.67 -0.03 -32.61
CA VAL A 427 10.79 -0.50 -33.67
C VAL A 427 11.35 -0.17 -35.05
N GLY A 428 11.88 1.03 -35.29
CA GLY A 428 12.42 1.41 -36.60
C GLY A 428 13.63 0.55 -37.01
N VAL A 429 14.51 0.25 -36.04
CA VAL A 429 15.67 -0.63 -36.26
C VAL A 429 15.23 -2.09 -36.44
N ARG A 430 14.28 -2.59 -35.63
CA ARG A 430 13.75 -3.96 -35.77
C ARG A 430 13.01 -4.16 -37.09
N VAL A 431 12.20 -3.20 -37.54
CA VAL A 431 11.51 -3.26 -38.83
C VAL A 431 12.51 -3.19 -39.98
N GLY A 432 13.53 -2.32 -39.89
CA GLY A 432 14.60 -2.25 -40.89
C GLY A 432 15.37 -3.56 -41.06
N VAL A 433 15.68 -4.25 -39.95
CA VAL A 433 16.36 -5.56 -39.98
C VAL A 433 15.46 -6.64 -40.59
N VAL A 434 14.17 -6.69 -40.23
CA VAL A 434 13.23 -7.68 -40.78
C VAL A 434 13.03 -7.48 -42.28
N VAL A 435 12.86 -6.24 -42.74
CA VAL A 435 12.72 -5.93 -44.17
C VAL A 435 14.00 -6.29 -44.92
N GLY A 436 15.18 -5.98 -44.37
CA GLY A 436 16.47 -6.35 -44.96
C GLY A 436 16.64 -7.86 -45.13
N VAL A 437 16.28 -8.65 -44.11
CA VAL A 437 16.35 -10.12 -44.16
C VAL A 437 15.37 -10.70 -45.18
N MET A 438 14.14 -10.19 -45.23
CA MET A 438 13.13 -10.65 -46.20
C MET A 438 13.57 -10.38 -47.65
N VAL A 439 14.12 -9.20 -47.92
CA VAL A 439 14.67 -8.87 -49.24
C VAL A 439 15.84 -9.79 -49.60
N GLY A 440 16.75 -10.05 -48.65
CA GLY A 440 17.85 -10.99 -48.83
C GLY A 440 17.40 -12.41 -49.19
N ILE A 441 16.38 -12.94 -48.51
CA ILE A 441 15.81 -14.27 -48.79
C ILE A 441 15.20 -14.34 -50.19
N VAL A 442 14.50 -13.29 -50.63
CA VAL A 442 13.93 -13.24 -51.99
C VAL A 442 15.02 -13.28 -53.06
N PHE A 443 16.11 -12.53 -52.87
CA PHE A 443 17.23 -12.56 -53.82
C PHE A 443 17.95 -13.92 -53.86
N ILE A 444 18.14 -14.56 -52.71
CA ILE A 444 18.70 -15.92 -52.65
C ILE A 444 17.77 -16.92 -53.34
N GLY A 445 16.47 -16.87 -53.06
CA GLY A 445 15.46 -17.71 -53.70
C GLY A 445 15.42 -17.54 -55.21
N ALA A 446 15.46 -16.30 -55.71
CA ALA A 446 15.53 -15.99 -57.14
C ALA A 446 16.83 -16.51 -57.78
N GLY A 447 17.97 -16.38 -57.09
CA GLY A 447 19.25 -16.92 -57.52
C GLY A 447 19.24 -18.44 -57.65
N VAL A 448 18.72 -19.14 -56.64
CA VAL A 448 18.58 -20.60 -56.65
C VAL A 448 17.60 -21.05 -57.76
N TRP A 449 16.48 -20.35 -57.93
CA TRP A 449 15.52 -20.64 -59.00
C TRP A 449 16.12 -20.45 -60.39
N MET A 450 16.88 -19.37 -60.61
CA MET A 450 17.60 -19.14 -61.86
C MET A 450 18.68 -20.21 -62.12
N MET A 451 19.43 -20.64 -61.10
CA MET A 451 20.37 -21.75 -61.24
C MET A 451 19.65 -23.05 -61.60
N ARG A 452 18.53 -23.35 -60.96
CA ARG A 452 17.73 -24.56 -61.23
C ARG A 452 17.12 -24.54 -62.63
N MET A 453 16.69 -23.38 -63.10
CA MET A 453 16.23 -23.16 -64.49
C MET A 453 17.37 -23.32 -65.49
N ARG A 454 18.58 -22.82 -65.19
CA ARG A 454 19.77 -23.03 -66.04
C ARG A 454 20.20 -24.48 -66.11
N TRP A 455 20.13 -25.22 -65.00
CA TRP A 455 20.42 -26.66 -64.98
C TRP A 455 19.36 -27.46 -65.74
N ARG A 456 18.07 -27.10 -65.63
CA ARG A 456 17.00 -27.73 -66.43
C ARG A 456 17.13 -27.44 -67.93
N ARG A 457 17.59 -26.24 -68.32
CA ARG A 457 17.87 -25.91 -69.73
C ARG A 457 19.12 -26.58 -70.29
N LYS A 458 20.07 -27.00 -69.44
CA LYS A 458 21.26 -27.77 -69.84
C LYS A 458 21.06 -29.29 -69.83
N GLY A 459 19.93 -29.79 -69.33
CA GLY A 459 19.59 -31.23 -69.28
C GLY A 459 18.68 -31.72 -70.41
N VAL A 460 18.35 -30.88 -71.39
CA VAL A 460 17.50 -31.23 -72.55
C VAL A 460 18.18 -30.72 -73.82
N ASN A 461 19.25 -31.41 -74.23
CA ASN A 461 19.72 -31.57 -75.62
C ASN A 461 21.03 -32.38 -75.61
N GLY A 462 20.99 -33.61 -76.14
CA GLY A 462 22.18 -34.32 -76.63
C GLY A 462 22.47 -35.70 -76.07
N MET A 463 21.62 -36.68 -76.39
CA MET A 463 21.99 -38.08 -76.66
C MET A 463 22.28 -38.08 -78.18
N LEU A 464 23.47 -38.41 -78.70
CA LEU A 464 23.95 -39.74 -79.08
C LEU A 464 25.28 -39.62 -79.86
N GLY A 465 26.10 -40.68 -79.79
CA GLY A 465 27.23 -40.97 -80.69
C GLY A 465 28.59 -40.74 -80.01
N GLU A 466 29.51 -41.68 -79.93
CA GLU A 466 29.60 -43.01 -80.55
C GLU A 466 30.69 -43.80 -79.81
N GLU A 467 30.58 -45.12 -79.87
CA GLU A 467 31.46 -46.10 -79.22
C GLU A 467 32.92 -46.01 -79.71
N ASN A 468 33.88 -46.19 -78.79
CA ASN A 468 35.01 -47.10 -79.00
C ASN A 468 35.84 -47.30 -77.73
N GLY A 469 35.90 -48.55 -77.26
CA GLY A 469 37.17 -49.21 -76.93
C GLY A 469 37.69 -49.20 -75.49
N SER A 470 37.58 -50.37 -74.85
CA SER A 470 38.67 -51.06 -74.09
C SER A 470 38.80 -50.86 -72.56
N SER A 471 38.10 -51.74 -71.81
CA SER A 471 38.52 -52.68 -70.73
C SER A 471 39.95 -52.60 -70.10
N PRO A 472 40.24 -53.23 -68.93
CA PRO A 472 39.59 -53.22 -67.59
C PRO A 472 40.58 -53.07 -66.40
N GLY A 473 40.11 -52.90 -65.15
CA GLY A 473 40.92 -53.19 -63.94
C GLY A 473 40.35 -52.71 -62.59
N PRO A 474 40.69 -53.33 -61.43
CA PRO A 474 39.70 -53.59 -60.37
C PRO A 474 40.08 -53.20 -58.90
N TYR A 475 39.10 -53.39 -57.99
CA TYR A 475 39.18 -53.81 -56.57
C TYR A 475 39.57 -52.86 -55.41
N ARG A 476 38.83 -53.09 -54.28
CA ARG A 476 39.12 -52.87 -52.83
C ARG A 476 38.86 -51.46 -52.24
N ASN A 477 38.40 -51.28 -51.00
CA ASN A 477 37.98 -52.15 -49.89
C ASN A 477 37.18 -51.32 -48.85
N LEU A 478 36.21 -51.99 -48.22
CA LEU A 478 35.74 -52.04 -46.82
C LEU A 478 36.18 -50.98 -45.77
N GLY A 479 35.20 -50.62 -44.92
CA GLY A 479 35.42 -50.06 -43.58
C GLY A 479 34.11 -49.69 -42.85
N PHE A 480 33.43 -50.70 -42.29
CA PHE A 480 32.24 -50.62 -41.45
C PHE A 480 32.56 -50.23 -39.99
N ASP A 481 31.52 -49.78 -39.29
CA ASP A 481 31.20 -49.90 -37.85
C ASP A 481 31.21 -48.62 -37.01
N SER A 482 30.01 -48.19 -36.58
CA SER A 482 29.48 -48.59 -35.26
C SER A 482 28.11 -47.97 -35.00
N PHE A 483 27.10 -48.83 -34.87
CA PHE A 483 25.80 -48.54 -34.26
C PHE A 483 25.90 -48.71 -32.75
N LYS A 484 25.22 -47.86 -31.98
CA LYS A 484 24.40 -48.36 -30.87
C LYS A 484 23.22 -47.44 -30.56
N SER A 485 22.06 -48.00 -30.86
CA SER A 485 20.71 -47.63 -30.46
C SER A 485 20.47 -47.85 -28.97
N ILE A 486 19.41 -47.23 -28.43
CA ILE A 486 18.32 -47.89 -27.69
C ILE A 486 17.12 -46.91 -27.61
N GLU A 487 16.08 -47.27 -28.36
CA GLU A 487 14.64 -46.99 -28.24
C GLU A 487 14.09 -47.50 -26.86
N MET A 488 12.91 -47.22 -26.30
CA MET A 488 11.59 -46.83 -26.82
C MET A 488 10.62 -46.57 -25.62
N SER A 489 9.57 -45.77 -25.88
CA SER A 489 8.14 -45.86 -25.46
C SER A 489 7.73 -46.47 -24.09
N GLY A 490 6.72 -46.00 -23.36
CA GLY A 490 5.48 -45.33 -23.78
C GLY A 490 4.33 -46.32 -24.01
N GLN A 491 3.37 -46.34 -23.06
CA GLN A 491 1.98 -46.85 -23.11
C GLN A 491 1.70 -48.38 -23.22
N ARG A 492 1.01 -48.89 -22.21
CA ARG A 492 -0.46 -49.08 -22.27
C ARG A 492 -1.10 -48.81 -20.91
#